data_AF-Q07G86-F1
#
_entry.id   AF-Q07G86-F1
#
_cell.length_a   1.000
_cell.length_b   1.000
_cell.length_c   1.000
_cell.angle_alpha   90.00
_cell.angle_beta   90.00
_cell.angle_gamma   90.00
#
_symmetry.space_group_name_H-M   'P 1'
#
loop_
_entity.id
_entity.type
_entity.pdbx_description
1 polymer ?
#
loop_
_entity_poly.entity_id
_entity_poly.type
_entity_poly.pdbx_seq_one_letter_code
_entity_poly.pdbx_strand_id
1 'polypeptide(L)'
;MADPKYADLPGIARNEPDVYETSDLPEDDQAEFDAEELTSTSVEHIIVNPNAAYDKFKDKKVGTRGLDFSDRITKSKRTGYESGEYEILGEGIGIKETPQQKYQRLLHEIQELTQEVEKAQSTVKESAAEEKLTPVALAKQVAALKQQLVSTHLEKLLGPDAAINLTDPDGALAKRLLTQLDVAKT
;
A
#
# COMPACT_ATOMS: atom_id res chain seq x y z
N MET A 1 47.48 43.05 -59.11
CA MET A 1 47.24 43.95 -60.28
C MET A 1 46.01 44.77 -59.96
N ALA A 2 46.07 46.10 -60.12
CA ALA A 2 44.92 46.97 -59.80
C ALA A 2 43.78 46.72 -60.80
N ASP A 3 42.54 46.65 -60.31
CA ASP A 3 41.36 46.48 -61.16
C ASP A 3 41.22 47.69 -62.11
N PRO A 4 41.15 47.47 -63.44
CA PRO A 4 41.10 48.53 -64.43
C PRO A 4 39.93 49.50 -64.24
N LYS A 5 38.85 49.09 -63.54
CA LYS A 5 37.71 49.97 -63.25
C LYS A 5 38.05 51.13 -62.31
N TYR A 6 39.07 50.99 -61.46
CA TYR A 6 39.43 51.99 -60.44
C TYR A 6 40.83 52.60 -60.66
N ALA A 7 41.48 52.26 -61.78
CA ALA A 7 42.86 52.65 -62.08
C ALA A 7 43.05 54.16 -62.33
N ASP A 8 42.02 54.87 -62.77
CA ASP A 8 42.11 56.30 -63.13
C ASP A 8 41.48 57.24 -62.08
N LEU A 9 40.91 56.69 -61.00
CA LEU A 9 40.25 57.49 -59.96
C LEU A 9 41.25 58.02 -58.92
N PRO A 10 41.25 59.33 -58.62
CA PRO A 10 42.08 59.89 -57.56
C PRO A 10 41.52 59.51 -56.17
N GLY A 11 42.40 59.27 -55.20
CA GLY A 11 42.01 59.02 -53.80
C GLY A 11 41.65 57.57 -53.44
N ILE A 12 41.86 56.61 -54.33
CA ILE A 12 41.66 55.18 -54.02
C ILE A 12 42.93 54.60 -53.36
N ALA A 13 42.77 54.02 -52.17
CA ALA A 13 43.84 53.32 -51.46
C ALA A 13 44.15 51.99 -52.17
N ARG A 14 45.36 51.87 -52.75
CA ARG A 14 45.78 50.68 -53.54
C ARG A 14 46.66 49.70 -52.78
N ASN A 15 47.25 50.13 -51.67
CA ASN A 15 48.24 49.39 -50.90
C ASN A 15 47.77 49.11 -49.47
N GLU A 16 46.47 49.26 -49.22
CA GLU A 16 45.85 48.90 -47.96
C GLU A 16 45.19 47.53 -48.12
N PRO A 17 45.20 46.68 -47.09
CA PRO A 17 44.42 45.45 -47.12
C PRO A 17 42.92 45.77 -47.14
N ASP A 18 42.18 45.04 -47.97
CA ASP A 18 40.70 45.18 -48.03
C ASP A 18 40.02 44.68 -46.73
N VAL A 19 40.67 43.78 -45.99
CA VAL A 19 40.16 43.15 -44.77
C VAL A 19 41.19 43.32 -43.64
N TYR A 20 40.76 43.88 -42.52
CA TYR A 20 41.54 43.96 -41.29
C TYR A 20 40.90 43.02 -40.26
N GLU A 21 41.46 41.82 -40.15
CA GLU A 21 41.05 40.80 -39.19
C GLU A 21 42.21 40.44 -38.26
N THR A 22 41.88 39.88 -37.10
CA THR A 22 42.88 39.29 -36.21
C THR A 22 43.39 37.99 -36.81
N SER A 23 44.67 37.64 -36.58
CA SER A 23 45.19 36.34 -36.99
C SER A 23 44.35 35.21 -36.41
N ASP A 24 43.74 34.39 -37.26
CA ASP A 24 42.98 33.21 -36.83
C ASP A 24 43.87 32.27 -36.02
N LEU A 25 43.44 32.00 -34.79
CA LEU A 25 44.03 30.95 -33.96
C LEU A 25 43.48 29.59 -34.44
N PRO A 26 44.30 28.52 -34.46
CA PRO A 26 43.82 27.20 -34.83
C PRO A 26 42.68 26.77 -33.89
N GLU A 27 41.63 26.16 -34.44
CA GLU A 27 40.46 25.67 -33.69
C GLU A 27 40.84 24.70 -32.55
N ASP A 28 42.00 24.04 -32.65
CA ASP A 28 42.54 23.13 -31.62
C ASP A 28 42.85 23.83 -30.27
N ASP A 29 43.07 25.15 -30.25
CA ASP A 29 43.29 25.93 -29.01
C ASP A 29 41.97 26.36 -28.34
N GLN A 30 40.81 26.02 -28.92
CA GLN A 30 39.47 26.39 -28.42
C GLN A 30 38.77 25.26 -27.63
N ALA A 31 39.40 24.09 -27.51
CA ALA A 31 38.85 22.99 -26.72
C ALA A 31 39.03 23.25 -25.21
N GLU A 32 38.15 24.07 -24.65
CA GLU A 32 37.86 24.02 -23.22
C GLU A 32 37.11 22.71 -22.95
N PHE A 33 37.85 21.67 -22.59
CA PHE A 33 37.24 20.53 -21.91
C PHE A 33 36.77 21.06 -20.56
N ASP A 34 35.46 21.28 -20.42
CA ASP A 34 34.84 21.49 -19.12
C ASP A 34 35.30 20.34 -18.23
N ALA A 35 36.20 20.67 -17.29
CA ALA A 35 36.70 19.72 -16.32
C ALA A 35 35.54 19.45 -15.36
N GLU A 36 34.65 18.52 -15.74
CA GLU A 36 33.62 18.02 -14.86
C GLU A 36 34.29 17.60 -13.55
N GLU A 37 33.79 18.13 -12.42
CA GLU A 37 34.35 17.88 -11.10
C GLU A 37 34.01 16.43 -10.66
N LEU A 38 34.68 15.46 -11.27
CA LEU A 38 34.53 14.03 -11.02
C LEU A 38 35.39 13.55 -9.83
N THR A 39 35.96 14.47 -9.08
CA THR A 39 36.85 14.18 -7.94
C THR A 39 36.54 15.08 -6.76
N SER A 40 35.32 14.98 -6.21
CA SER A 40 34.96 15.66 -4.97
C SER A 40 35.38 14.83 -3.74
N THR A 41 35.84 15.48 -2.67
CA THR A 41 36.25 14.79 -1.41
C THR A 41 35.06 14.27 -0.59
N SER A 42 33.85 14.77 -0.85
CA SER A 42 32.62 14.39 -0.13
C SER A 42 31.76 13.36 -0.87
N VAL A 43 32.12 12.97 -2.10
CA VAL A 43 31.32 12.06 -2.94
C VAL A 43 32.15 10.84 -3.33
N GLU A 44 31.60 9.65 -3.10
CA GLU A 44 32.22 8.40 -3.53
C GLU A 44 31.85 8.08 -4.98
N HIS A 45 32.85 7.91 -5.83
CA HIS A 45 32.67 7.52 -7.24
C HIS A 45 32.70 5.99 -7.39
N ILE A 46 31.53 5.39 -7.54
CA ILE A 46 31.39 3.94 -7.76
C ILE A 46 31.43 3.66 -9.27
N ILE A 47 32.49 2.99 -9.71
CA ILE A 47 32.62 2.57 -11.11
C ILE A 47 31.57 1.49 -11.42
N VAL A 48 30.69 1.79 -12.39
CA VAL A 48 29.69 0.82 -12.86
C VAL A 48 30.36 -0.17 -13.80
N ASN A 49 30.37 -1.45 -13.41
CA ASN A 49 30.78 -2.55 -14.28
C ASN A 49 29.54 -3.37 -14.68
N PRO A 50 29.02 -3.21 -15.91
CA PRO A 50 27.81 -3.89 -16.36
C PRO A 50 27.93 -5.42 -16.35
N ASN A 51 29.10 -5.96 -16.67
CA ASN A 51 29.34 -7.40 -16.71
C ASN A 51 29.29 -8.00 -15.30
N ALA A 52 29.96 -7.36 -14.33
CA ALA A 52 29.91 -7.79 -12.94
C ALA A 52 28.53 -7.56 -12.29
N ALA A 53 27.80 -6.51 -12.71
CA ALA A 53 26.44 -6.27 -12.25
C ALA A 53 25.48 -7.36 -12.77
N TYR A 54 25.60 -7.75 -14.04
CA TYR A 54 24.80 -8.83 -14.63
C TYR A 54 24.94 -10.12 -13.83
N ASP A 55 26.17 -10.57 -13.56
CA ASP A 55 26.41 -11.81 -12.82
C ASP A 55 25.84 -11.77 -11.39
N LYS A 56 25.81 -10.60 -10.73
CA LYS A 56 25.22 -10.43 -9.39
C LYS A 56 23.70 -10.60 -9.35
N PHE A 57 23.00 -10.36 -10.45
CA PHE A 57 21.54 -10.37 -10.52
C PHE A 57 20.97 -11.46 -11.44
N LYS A 58 21.81 -12.13 -12.24
CA LYS A 58 21.41 -13.15 -13.21
C LYS A 58 20.47 -14.23 -12.65
N ASP A 59 20.74 -14.68 -11.43
CA ASP A 59 19.96 -15.75 -10.80
C ASP A 59 18.82 -15.23 -9.89
N LYS A 60 18.73 -13.91 -9.70
CA LYS A 60 17.69 -13.29 -8.87
C LYS A 60 16.46 -13.02 -9.72
N LYS A 61 15.29 -13.47 -9.25
CA LYS A 61 14.00 -13.26 -9.92
C LYS A 61 13.14 -12.32 -9.09
N VAL A 62 12.40 -11.45 -9.76
CA VAL A 62 11.43 -10.54 -9.11
C VAL A 62 10.04 -11.13 -9.31
N GLY A 63 9.30 -11.29 -8.21
CA GLY A 63 7.88 -11.65 -8.26
C GLY A 63 7.04 -10.42 -8.57
N THR A 64 6.10 -10.53 -9.51
CA THR A 64 5.21 -9.44 -9.94
C THR A 64 3.89 -9.37 -9.17
N ARG A 65 3.77 -10.10 -8.05
CA ARG A 65 2.52 -10.18 -7.29
C ARG A 65 2.32 -8.88 -6.50
N GLY A 66 1.27 -8.14 -6.82
CA GLY A 66 0.90 -6.90 -6.12
C GLY A 66 1.45 -5.60 -6.75
N LEU A 67 1.90 -5.63 -8.00
CA LEU A 67 2.24 -4.42 -8.75
C LEU A 67 0.94 -3.72 -9.24
N ASP A 68 0.31 -2.97 -8.35
CA ASP A 68 -0.79 -2.06 -8.68
C ASP A 68 -0.26 -0.62 -8.59
N PHE A 69 -0.21 0.08 -9.72
CA PHE A 69 0.14 1.51 -9.76
C PHE A 69 -1.07 2.42 -9.47
N SER A 70 -2.26 1.83 -9.33
CA SER A 70 -3.43 2.53 -8.80
C SER A 70 -3.36 2.45 -7.28
N ASP A 71 -2.44 3.23 -6.70
CA ASP A 71 -2.52 3.59 -5.30
C ASP A 71 -3.85 4.30 -5.05
N ARG A 72 -4.90 3.51 -4.77
CA ARG A 72 -6.03 4.00 -4.00
C ARG A 72 -5.45 4.31 -2.64
N ILE A 73 -5.12 5.58 -2.42
CA ILE A 73 -4.83 6.14 -1.10
C ILE A 73 -6.13 6.04 -0.28
N THR A 74 -6.44 4.86 0.22
CA THR A 74 -7.47 4.69 1.23
C THR A 74 -6.85 5.04 2.58
N LYS A 75 -7.52 5.91 3.34
CA LYS A 75 -7.10 6.37 4.67
C LYS A 75 -7.02 5.27 5.75
N SER A 76 -7.26 4.01 5.39
CA SER A 76 -7.28 2.90 6.33
C SER A 76 -5.90 2.30 6.49
N LYS A 77 -5.42 2.18 7.73
CA LYS A 77 -4.16 1.51 8.09
C LYS A 77 -4.20 0.08 7.53
N ARG A 78 -3.25 -0.27 6.66
CA ARG A 78 -2.94 -1.68 6.34
C ARG A 78 -2.06 -2.22 7.47
N THR A 79 -2.67 -2.89 8.45
CA THR A 79 -1.91 -3.64 9.45
C THR A 79 -1.18 -4.78 8.73
N GLY A 80 0.15 -4.73 8.75
CA GLY A 80 1.03 -5.58 7.94
C GLY A 80 1.33 -6.95 8.54
N TYR A 81 0.29 -7.72 8.87
CA TYR A 81 0.27 -9.17 9.10
C TYR A 81 -1.16 -9.61 8.75
N GLU A 82 -1.38 -10.78 8.15
CA GLU A 82 -2.74 -11.26 7.85
C GLU A 82 -3.61 -11.12 9.11
N SER A 83 -4.55 -10.18 9.07
CA SER A 83 -5.60 -10.07 10.08
C SER A 83 -6.37 -11.38 9.99
N GLY A 84 -6.19 -12.25 10.99
CA GLY A 84 -6.86 -13.53 11.02
C GLY A 84 -8.38 -13.38 11.06
N GLU A 85 -9.10 -14.49 11.10
CA GLU A 85 -10.56 -14.54 11.09
C GLU A 85 -11.26 -13.74 12.21
N TYR A 86 -10.50 -13.16 13.15
CA TYR A 86 -10.92 -12.44 14.37
C TYR A 86 -10.71 -10.91 14.31
N GLU A 87 -10.59 -10.30 13.13
CA GLU A 87 -10.41 -8.86 13.00
C GLU A 87 -11.67 -8.08 13.42
N ILE A 88 -11.54 -7.19 14.41
CA ILE A 88 -12.57 -6.21 14.78
C ILE A 88 -12.15 -4.86 14.20
N LEU A 89 -13.04 -4.21 13.45
CA LEU A 89 -12.81 -2.85 12.95
C LEU A 89 -12.74 -1.87 14.11
N GLY A 90 -11.72 -1.03 14.12
CA GLY A 90 -11.59 0.05 15.10
C GLY A 90 -12.72 1.07 14.98
N GLU A 91 -13.11 1.64 16.12
CA GLU A 91 -14.15 2.66 16.20
C GLU A 91 -13.78 3.89 15.36
N GLY A 92 -14.73 4.41 14.57
CA GLY A 92 -14.55 5.61 13.73
C GLY A 92 -13.94 5.40 12.34
N ILE A 93 -13.72 4.16 11.89
CA ILE A 93 -13.08 3.87 10.58
C ILE A 93 -13.98 4.16 9.36
N GLY A 94 -15.28 4.43 9.53
CA GLY A 94 -16.18 4.87 8.45
C GLY A 94 -16.40 3.84 7.32
N ILE A 95 -15.82 2.63 7.44
CA ILE A 95 -16.01 1.49 6.54
C ILE A 95 -17.15 0.64 7.11
N LYS A 96 -18.05 0.16 6.24
CA LYS A 96 -19.14 -0.74 6.65
C LYS A 96 -18.57 -2.11 7.06
N GLU A 97 -18.94 -2.58 8.25
CA GLU A 97 -18.52 -3.88 8.78
C GLU A 97 -19.07 -5.04 7.93
N THR A 98 -18.29 -6.11 7.76
CA THR A 98 -18.81 -7.39 7.26
C THR A 98 -19.68 -8.07 8.34
N PRO A 99 -20.61 -8.98 7.96
CA PRO A 99 -21.44 -9.69 8.94
C PRO A 99 -20.64 -10.47 10.00
N GLN A 100 -19.50 -11.05 9.63
CA GLN A 100 -18.61 -11.78 10.54
C GLN A 100 -17.91 -10.84 11.54
N GLN A 101 -17.37 -9.72 11.07
CA GLN A 101 -16.76 -8.70 11.94
C GLN A 101 -17.78 -8.11 12.91
N LYS A 102 -19.00 -7.87 12.43
CA LYS A 102 -20.12 -7.39 13.26
C LYS A 102 -20.49 -8.39 14.35
N TYR A 103 -20.50 -9.69 14.05
CA TYR A 103 -20.74 -10.74 15.04
C TYR A 103 -19.68 -10.73 16.14
N GLN A 104 -18.41 -10.58 15.78
CA GLN A 104 -17.30 -10.55 16.75
C GLN A 104 -17.33 -9.31 17.64
N ARG A 105 -17.60 -8.14 17.04
CA ARG A 105 -17.81 -6.91 17.81
C ARG A 105 -18.97 -7.06 18.79
N LEU A 106 -20.13 -7.57 18.35
CA LEU A 106 -21.28 -7.79 19.23
C LEU A 106 -20.98 -8.78 20.35
N LEU A 107 -20.20 -9.84 20.09
CA LEU A 107 -19.79 -10.79 21.12
C LEU A 107 -18.92 -10.12 22.19
N HIS A 108 -17.97 -9.29 21.76
CA HIS A 108 -17.14 -8.50 22.66
C HIS A 108 -17.95 -7.49 23.47
N GLU A 109 -18.81 -6.71 22.81
CA GLU A 109 -19.67 -5.70 23.47
C GLU A 109 -20.62 -6.31 24.51
N ILE A 110 -21.20 -7.48 24.22
CA ILE A 110 -22.04 -8.20 25.20
C ILE A 110 -21.22 -8.68 26.39
N GLN A 111 -19.98 -9.12 26.16
CA GLN A 111 -19.09 -9.54 27.24
C GLN A 111 -18.68 -8.35 28.12
N GLU A 112 -18.34 -7.21 27.52
CA GLU A 112 -18.04 -5.97 28.22
C GLU A 112 -19.25 -5.50 29.05
N LEU A 113 -20.44 -5.48 28.45
CA LEU A 113 -21.69 -5.16 29.16
C LEU A 113 -21.96 -6.12 30.33
N THR A 114 -21.64 -7.41 30.17
CA THR A 114 -21.77 -8.39 31.25
C THR A 114 -20.87 -8.02 32.44
N GLN A 115 -19.61 -7.67 32.15
CA GLN A 115 -18.64 -7.27 33.18
C GLN A 115 -19.03 -5.95 33.86
N GLU A 116 -19.55 -4.99 33.10
CA GLU A 116 -20.01 -3.72 33.64
C GLU A 116 -21.22 -3.89 34.56
N VAL A 117 -22.18 -4.75 34.18
CA VAL A 117 -23.35 -5.06 35.02
C VAL A 117 -22.95 -5.84 36.27
N GLU A 118 -22.00 -6.77 36.19
CA GLU A 118 -21.45 -7.46 37.37
C GLU A 118 -20.74 -6.48 38.31
N LYS A 119 -19.96 -5.55 37.75
CA LYS A 119 -19.31 -4.48 38.52
C LYS A 119 -20.34 -3.56 39.16
N ALA A 120 -21.38 -3.15 38.44
CA ALA A 120 -22.49 -2.36 38.98
C ALA A 120 -23.27 -3.12 40.05
N GLN A 121 -23.44 -4.44 39.92
CA GLN A 121 -24.06 -5.26 40.95
C GLN A 121 -23.22 -5.28 42.23
N SER A 122 -21.88 -5.30 42.12
CA SER A 122 -20.99 -5.23 43.27
C SER A 122 -21.04 -3.86 43.97
N THR A 123 -21.14 -2.75 43.23
CA THR A 123 -21.21 -1.39 43.79
C THR A 123 -22.60 -1.01 44.32
N VAL A 124 -23.68 -1.51 43.71
CA VAL A 124 -25.06 -1.30 44.20
C VAL A 124 -25.34 -2.10 45.47
N LYS A 125 -24.65 -3.24 45.71
CA LYS A 125 -24.66 -3.87 47.04
C LYS A 125 -24.13 -2.93 48.14
N GLU A 126 -23.31 -1.95 47.81
CA GLU A 126 -22.77 -0.96 48.74
C GLU A 126 -23.63 0.32 48.84
N SER A 127 -24.58 0.53 47.91
CA SER A 127 -25.42 1.73 47.85
C SER A 127 -26.89 1.37 47.59
N ALA A 128 -27.68 1.34 48.68
CA ALA A 128 -29.11 1.10 48.63
C ALA A 128 -29.86 2.33 48.09
N ALA A 129 -29.96 2.46 46.77
CA ALA A 129 -30.86 3.41 46.11
C ALA A 129 -31.68 2.70 45.02
N GLU A 130 -33.00 2.86 45.13
CA GLU A 130 -34.02 2.27 44.28
C GLU A 130 -33.95 2.78 42.84
N GLU A 131 -33.97 1.87 41.86
CA GLU A 131 -34.74 2.08 40.63
C GLU A 131 -35.11 0.74 39.99
N LYS A 132 -36.22 0.73 39.25
CA LYS A 132 -37.02 -0.45 38.85
C LYS A 132 -36.34 -1.45 37.90
N LEU A 133 -35.04 -1.34 37.67
CA LEU A 133 -34.23 -2.29 36.92
C LEU A 133 -33.07 -2.76 37.81
N THR A 134 -33.26 -3.88 38.52
CA THR A 134 -32.18 -4.42 39.34
C THR A 134 -31.03 -4.87 38.42
N PRO A 135 -29.76 -4.60 38.78
CA PRO A 135 -28.60 -5.06 37.99
C PRO A 135 -28.62 -6.58 37.79
N VAL A 136 -29.24 -7.31 38.72
CA VAL A 136 -29.51 -8.76 38.61
C VAL A 136 -30.47 -9.12 37.47
N ALA A 137 -31.53 -8.33 37.25
CA ALA A 137 -32.47 -8.57 36.15
C ALA A 137 -31.83 -8.27 34.80
N LEU A 138 -31.02 -7.21 34.72
CA LEU A 138 -30.21 -6.88 33.55
C LEU A 138 -29.19 -7.99 33.24
N ALA A 139 -28.47 -8.51 34.23
CA ALA A 139 -27.53 -9.61 34.05
C ALA A 139 -28.20 -10.85 33.44
N LYS A 140 -29.42 -11.18 33.87
CA LYS A 140 -30.20 -12.29 33.30
C LYS A 140 -30.58 -12.04 31.83
N GLN A 141 -30.94 -10.81 31.47
CA GLN A 141 -31.27 -10.44 30.08
C GLN A 141 -30.02 -10.47 29.19
N VAL A 142 -28.88 -9.95 29.66
CA VAL A 142 -27.60 -9.98 28.94
C VAL A 142 -27.11 -11.42 28.75
N ALA A 143 -27.28 -12.29 29.76
CA ALA A 143 -26.97 -13.72 29.63
C ALA A 143 -27.84 -14.43 28.59
N ALA A 144 -29.14 -14.12 28.55
CA ALA A 144 -30.05 -14.64 27.52
C ALA A 144 -29.66 -14.13 26.13
N LEU A 145 -29.30 -12.86 26.01
CA LEU A 145 -28.83 -12.25 24.76
C LEU A 145 -27.54 -12.92 24.25
N LYS A 146 -26.58 -13.19 25.15
CA LYS A 146 -25.35 -13.94 24.82
C LYS A 146 -25.67 -15.34 24.29
N GLN A 147 -26.56 -16.07 24.97
CA GLN A 147 -26.99 -17.40 24.51
C GLN A 147 -27.68 -17.34 23.16
N GLN A 148 -28.54 -16.33 22.93
CA GLN A 148 -29.17 -16.11 21.63
C GLN A 148 -28.12 -15.86 20.55
N LEU A 149 -27.17 -14.94 20.77
CA LEU A 149 -26.13 -14.61 19.80
C LEU A 149 -25.27 -15.84 19.43
N VAL A 150 -24.84 -16.62 20.43
CA VAL A 150 -24.07 -17.85 20.22
C VAL A 150 -24.91 -18.94 19.55
N SER A 151 -26.20 -19.06 19.87
CA SER A 151 -27.08 -20.05 19.21
C SER A 151 -27.43 -19.68 17.75
N THR A 152 -27.41 -18.37 17.44
CA THR A 152 -27.59 -17.84 16.08
C THR A 152 -26.30 -17.82 15.28
N HIS A 153 -25.24 -18.45 15.78
CA HIS A 153 -23.96 -18.55 15.11
C HIS A 153 -24.13 -18.91 13.62
N LEU A 154 -23.21 -18.37 12.81
CA LEU A 154 -23.23 -18.24 11.36
C LEU A 154 -23.79 -19.44 10.57
N GLU A 155 -23.77 -20.65 11.13
CA GLU A 155 -24.34 -21.89 10.62
C GLU A 155 -25.79 -21.75 10.10
N LYS A 156 -26.63 -20.94 10.78
CA LYS A 156 -28.03 -20.74 10.35
C LYS A 156 -28.21 -19.67 9.26
N LEU A 157 -27.27 -18.73 9.15
CA LEU A 157 -27.29 -17.63 8.18
C LEU A 157 -26.57 -17.98 6.87
N LEU A 158 -25.51 -18.78 6.96
CA LEU A 158 -24.76 -19.27 5.82
C LEU A 158 -25.35 -20.57 5.25
N GLY A 159 -26.22 -21.22 6.03
CA GLY A 159 -26.88 -22.47 5.67
C GLY A 159 -25.91 -23.66 5.66
N PRO A 160 -26.44 -24.90 5.61
CA PRO A 160 -25.64 -26.12 5.47
C PRO A 160 -24.83 -26.18 4.16
N ASP A 161 -25.06 -25.22 3.24
CA ASP A 161 -24.46 -25.13 1.92
C ASP A 161 -23.28 -24.14 1.84
N ALA A 162 -23.02 -23.38 2.91
CA ALA A 162 -21.72 -22.72 3.03
C ALA A 162 -20.68 -23.78 3.32
N ALA A 163 -20.06 -24.26 2.26
CA ALA A 163 -18.91 -25.17 2.25
C ALA A 163 -17.65 -24.50 2.84
N ILE A 164 -17.77 -23.97 4.07
CA ILE A 164 -16.70 -23.45 4.89
C ILE A 164 -16.80 -24.22 6.20
N ASN A 165 -16.38 -25.49 6.17
CA ASN A 165 -16.14 -26.21 7.42
C ASN A 165 -14.89 -25.58 8.05
N LEU A 166 -15.06 -24.72 9.06
CA LEU A 166 -13.95 -24.05 9.75
C LEU A 166 -12.98 -25.04 10.40
N THR A 167 -13.44 -26.27 10.68
CA THR A 167 -12.64 -27.34 11.29
C THR A 167 -11.90 -28.21 10.27
N ASP A 168 -12.30 -28.19 9.00
CA ASP A 168 -11.66 -28.93 7.90
C ASP A 168 -11.90 -28.19 6.56
N PRO A 169 -11.12 -27.14 6.29
CA PRO A 169 -11.26 -26.34 5.08
C PRO A 169 -10.93 -27.15 3.82
N ASP A 170 -9.99 -28.10 3.93
CA ASP A 170 -9.56 -28.94 2.81
C ASP A 170 -10.64 -29.96 2.42
N GLY A 171 -11.30 -30.58 3.41
CA GLY A 171 -12.43 -31.48 3.16
C GLY A 171 -13.65 -30.76 2.56
N ALA A 172 -13.87 -29.49 2.91
CA ALA A 172 -14.92 -28.67 2.30
C ALA A 172 -14.59 -28.31 0.83
N LEU A 173 -13.34 -27.97 0.54
CA LEU A 173 -12.84 -27.72 -0.82
C LEU A 173 -12.94 -28.97 -1.71
N ALA A 174 -12.55 -30.14 -1.20
CA ALA A 174 -12.61 -31.40 -1.93
C ALA A 174 -14.04 -31.76 -2.36
N LYS A 175 -15.03 -31.60 -1.47
CA LYS A 175 -16.44 -31.82 -1.79
C LYS A 175 -16.95 -30.85 -2.87
N ARG A 176 -16.52 -29.58 -2.82
CA ARG A 176 -16.88 -28.57 -3.82
C ARG A 176 -16.28 -28.85 -5.20
N LEU A 177 -15.06 -29.36 -5.26
CA LEU A 177 -14.44 -29.75 -6.53
C LEU A 177 -15.13 -30.97 -7.15
N LEU A 178 -15.55 -31.94 -6.33
CA LEU A 178 -16.32 -33.10 -6.80
C LEU A 178 -17.68 -32.69 -7.37
N THR A 179 -18.41 -31.80 -6.70
CA THR A 179 -19.69 -31.31 -7.22
C THR A 179 -19.53 -30.49 -8.51
N GLN A 180 -18.47 -29.68 -8.62
CA GLN A 180 -18.14 -28.99 -9.88
C GLN A 180 -17.78 -29.95 -11.02
N LEU A 181 -17.06 -31.04 -10.71
CA LEU A 181 -16.76 -32.08 -11.69
C LEU A 181 -18.02 -32.78 -12.21
N ASP A 182 -18.99 -33.04 -11.32
CA ASP A 182 -20.24 -33.69 -11.72
C ASP A 182 -21.15 -32.76 -12.54
N VAL A 183 -21.12 -31.45 -12.27
CA VAL A 183 -21.77 -30.43 -13.12
C VAL A 183 -21.08 -30.30 -14.49
N ALA A 184 -19.77 -30.50 -14.57
CA ALA A 184 -19.03 -30.44 -15.84
C ALA A 184 -19.18 -31.70 -16.71
N LYS A 185 -19.73 -32.80 -16.16
CA LYS A 185 -19.97 -34.06 -16.90
C LYS A 185 -21.30 -34.07 -17.67
N THR A 186 -22.20 -33.13 -17.41
CA THR A 186 -23.43 -32.89 -18.20
C THR A 186 -23.16 -31.91 -19.32
#